data_AF-A0A645DXG3-F1
#
_entry.id   AF-A0A645DXG3-F1
#
_cell.length_a   1.000
_cell.length_b   1.000
_cell.length_c   1.000
_cell.angle_alpha   90.00
_cell.angle_beta   90.00
_cell.angle_gamma   90.00
#
_symmetry.space_group_name_H-M   'P 1'
#
loop_
_entity.id
_entity.type
_entity.pdbx_description
1 polymer ?
#
loop_
_entity_poly.entity_id
_entity_poly.type
_entity_poly.pdbx_seq_one_letter_code
_entity_poly.pdbx_strand_id
1 'polypeptide(L)'
;MIDIVISASSETTFDMPHAMDLPLNLILDQLKLASFNNIFVRYAESNIVEDGVVYLQDPLPGTQVLPEMPVTLTVCGKPDYTFISDIAFNLTVESSGTKVMVAVQETYNGLAYYRILYEATLEKGDKVPVSFTATSETEGTQEVVLFSDGAVVKRQDFAFTAKAS
;
A
#
# COMPACT_ATOMS: atom_id res chain seq x y z
N MET A 1 -27.40 21.12 -38.22
CA MET A 1 -26.81 21.43 -36.89
C MET A 1 -26.37 20.08 -36.36
N ILE A 2 -25.07 19.82 -36.29
CA ILE A 2 -24.53 18.55 -35.81
C ILE A 2 -24.13 18.81 -34.36
N ASP A 3 -24.90 18.27 -33.41
CA ASP A 3 -24.46 18.19 -32.02
C ASP A 3 -23.46 17.04 -31.92
N ILE A 4 -22.18 17.38 -31.84
CA ILE A 4 -21.15 16.44 -31.41
C ILE A 4 -21.13 16.52 -29.90
N VAL A 5 -21.74 15.54 -29.25
CA VAL A 5 -21.53 15.31 -27.81
C VAL A 5 -20.18 14.61 -27.70
N ILE A 6 -19.11 15.38 -27.54
CA ILE A 6 -17.84 14.83 -27.04
C ILE A 6 -18.07 14.62 -25.54
N SER A 7 -18.36 13.39 -25.14
CA SER A 7 -18.24 12.99 -23.73
C SER A 7 -16.76 12.98 -23.38
N ALA A 8 -16.19 14.16 -23.14
CA ALA A 8 -14.95 14.30 -22.41
C ALA A 8 -15.28 13.98 -20.95
N SER A 9 -14.97 12.76 -20.50
CA SER A 9 -14.68 12.56 -19.09
C SER A 9 -13.46 13.42 -18.79
N SER A 10 -13.68 14.66 -18.33
CA SER A 10 -12.61 15.52 -17.83
C SER A 10 -12.11 14.88 -16.54
N GLU A 11 -11.21 13.91 -16.68
CA GLU A 11 -10.49 13.37 -15.54
C GLU A 11 -9.56 14.47 -15.02
N THR A 12 -9.95 15.07 -13.89
CA THR A 12 -9.14 16.11 -13.24
C THR A 12 -7.89 15.45 -12.68
N THR A 13 -6.74 15.79 -13.26
CA THR A 13 -5.43 15.42 -12.71
C THR A 13 -5.02 16.39 -11.61
N PHE A 14 -4.25 15.89 -10.65
CA PHE A 14 -3.68 16.65 -9.55
C PHE A 14 -2.16 16.53 -9.57
N ASP A 15 -1.46 17.57 -9.12
CA ASP A 15 -0.02 17.51 -8.90
C ASP A 15 0.28 16.60 -7.71
N MET A 16 1.12 15.59 -7.92
CA MET A 16 1.63 14.74 -6.85
C MET A 16 2.47 15.57 -5.87
N PRO A 17 2.09 15.67 -4.58
CA PRO A 17 2.83 16.45 -3.60
C PRO A 17 4.23 15.88 -3.34
N HIS A 18 5.11 16.73 -2.84
CA HIS A 18 6.44 16.33 -2.39
C HIS A 18 6.36 15.67 -1.02
N ALA A 19 6.52 14.36 -0.99
CA ALA A 19 6.51 13.50 0.19
C ALA A 19 7.90 13.23 0.75
N MET A 20 8.94 13.27 -0.08
CA MET A 20 10.31 12.98 0.37
C MET A 20 10.74 13.93 1.49
N ASP A 21 11.53 13.40 2.42
CA ASP A 21 12.03 14.08 3.62
C ASP A 21 10.93 14.56 4.58
N LEU A 22 9.69 14.11 4.41
CA LEU A 22 8.59 14.38 5.33
C LEU A 22 8.23 13.16 6.19
N PRO A 23 7.86 13.38 7.45
CA PRO A 23 7.14 12.41 8.27
C PRO A 23 5.87 11.89 7.59
N LEU A 24 5.58 10.59 7.76
CA LEU A 24 4.42 9.93 7.14
C LEU A 24 3.08 10.65 7.43
N ASN A 25 2.87 11.11 8.66
CA ASN A 25 1.64 11.81 9.04
C ASN A 25 1.40 13.09 8.22
N LEU A 26 2.45 13.89 7.99
CA LEU A 26 2.34 15.16 7.25
C LEU A 26 2.01 14.93 5.78
N ILE A 27 2.61 13.91 5.15
CA ILE A 27 2.27 13.59 3.75
C ILE A 27 0.87 12.99 3.62
N LEU A 28 0.43 12.16 4.56
CA LEU A 28 -0.94 11.63 4.53
C LEU A 28 -1.98 12.76 4.62
N ASP A 29 -1.75 13.78 5.45
CA ASP A 29 -2.62 14.96 5.49
C ASP A 29 -2.64 15.71 4.15
N GLN A 30 -1.49 15.86 3.47
CA GLN A 30 -1.42 16.49 2.15
C GLN A 30 -2.15 15.68 1.07
N LEU A 31 -1.95 14.36 1.05
CA LEU A 31 -2.62 13.46 0.10
C LEU A 31 -4.13 13.46 0.30
N LYS A 32 -4.60 13.53 1.55
CA LYS A 32 -6.02 13.71 1.87
C LYS A 32 -6.58 15.01 1.30
N LEU A 33 -5.87 16.13 1.48
CA LEU A 33 -6.29 17.44 0.95
C LEU A 33 -6.34 17.45 -0.58
N ALA A 34 -5.42 16.72 -1.22
CA ALA A 34 -5.40 16.52 -2.68
C ALA A 34 -6.35 15.40 -3.16
N SER A 35 -7.20 14.86 -2.29
CA SER A 35 -8.23 13.85 -2.60
C SER A 35 -7.73 12.50 -3.11
N PHE A 36 -6.46 12.16 -2.87
CA PHE A 36 -5.93 10.82 -3.17
C PHE A 36 -6.62 9.77 -2.31
N ASN A 37 -6.93 8.62 -2.92
CA ASN A 37 -7.65 7.54 -2.25
C ASN A 37 -7.02 6.15 -2.41
N ASN A 38 -5.94 6.05 -3.17
CA ASN A 38 -5.24 4.80 -3.45
C ASN A 38 -3.77 4.90 -3.04
N ILE A 39 -3.51 4.78 -1.74
CA ILE A 39 -2.20 5.04 -1.14
C ILE A 39 -1.65 3.75 -0.53
N PHE A 40 -0.39 3.47 -0.81
CA PHE A 40 0.38 2.34 -0.30
C PHE A 40 1.59 2.86 0.47
N VAL A 41 1.80 2.34 1.66
CA VAL A 41 2.93 2.68 2.53
C VAL A 41 3.79 1.43 2.70
N ARG A 42 5.03 1.51 2.21
CA ARG A 42 6.07 0.50 2.37
C ARG A 42 7.04 0.96 3.45
N TYR A 43 7.39 0.06 4.35
CA TYR A 43 8.51 0.29 5.26
C TYR A 43 9.75 -0.44 4.79
N ALA A 44 10.89 0.25 4.81
CA ALA A 44 12.17 -0.32 4.45
C ALA A 44 13.29 0.31 5.28
N GLU A 45 14.19 -0.53 5.78
CA GLU A 45 15.34 -0.08 6.54
C GLU A 45 16.29 0.72 5.64
N SER A 46 16.69 1.91 6.09
CA SER A 46 17.62 2.78 5.39
C SER A 46 18.46 3.54 6.41
N ASN A 47 19.70 3.86 6.05
CA ASN A 47 20.60 4.69 6.87
C ASN A 47 20.72 6.12 6.30
N ILE A 48 19.86 6.47 5.33
CA ILE A 48 19.94 7.74 4.58
C ILE A 48 19.11 8.83 5.28
N VAL A 49 17.96 8.45 5.87
CA VAL A 49 17.05 9.36 6.56
C VAL A 49 16.66 8.78 7.93
N GLU A 50 15.97 9.58 8.75
CA GLU A 50 15.45 9.16 10.06
C GLU A 50 14.27 8.19 9.93
N ASP A 51 14.11 7.29 10.92
CA ASP A 51 12.97 6.39 11.01
C ASP A 51 11.63 7.18 11.03
N GLY A 52 10.66 6.70 10.26
CA GLY A 52 9.36 7.35 10.10
C GLY A 52 9.30 8.43 9.03
N VAL A 53 10.42 8.72 8.34
CA VAL A 53 10.50 9.68 7.24
C VAL A 53 10.41 8.97 5.89
N VAL A 54 9.65 9.55 4.95
CA VAL A 54 9.58 9.06 3.57
C VAL A 54 10.86 9.42 2.82
N TYR A 55 11.52 8.43 2.23
CA TYR A 55 12.73 8.66 1.43
C TYR A 55 12.55 8.32 -0.06
N LEU A 56 11.48 7.63 -0.43
CA LEU A 56 11.09 7.43 -1.83
C LEU A 56 9.56 7.58 -1.97
N GLN A 57 9.15 8.15 -3.09
CA GLN A 57 7.76 8.20 -3.51
C GLN A 57 7.63 7.79 -4.97
N ASP A 58 6.51 7.19 -5.30
CA ASP A 58 6.07 6.93 -6.66
C ASP A 58 4.55 7.18 -6.71
N PRO A 59 4.02 8.05 -7.57
CA PRO A 59 4.72 8.85 -8.59
C PRO A 59 5.65 9.94 -8.03
N LEU A 60 6.54 10.44 -8.89
CA LEU A 60 7.48 11.52 -8.55
C LEU A 60 6.74 12.85 -8.27
N PRO A 61 7.31 13.72 -7.44
CA PRO A 61 6.68 15.00 -7.10
C PRO A 61 6.49 15.88 -8.34
N GLY A 62 5.35 16.57 -8.42
CA GLY A 62 4.96 17.39 -9.57
C GLY A 62 4.49 16.61 -10.80
N THR A 63 4.38 15.28 -10.70
CA THR A 63 3.73 14.47 -11.75
C THR A 63 2.23 14.70 -11.70
N GLN A 64 1.61 14.93 -12.85
CA GLN A 64 0.15 15.01 -12.98
C GLN A 64 -0.45 13.61 -12.94
N VAL A 65 -1.27 13.35 -11.93
CA VAL A 65 -1.80 12.01 -11.62
C VAL A 65 -3.28 12.08 -11.31
N LEU A 66 -3.98 10.98 -11.53
CA LEU A 66 -5.38 10.85 -11.13
C LEU A 66 -5.47 10.52 -9.63
N PRO A 67 -6.50 10.96 -8.90
CA PRO A 67 -6.66 10.66 -7.46
C PRO A 67 -6.67 9.17 -7.09
N GLU A 68 -7.12 8.33 -8.02
CA GLU A 68 -7.19 6.87 -7.91
C GLU A 68 -5.90 6.17 -8.36
N MET A 69 -4.95 6.91 -8.93
CA MET A 69 -3.65 6.36 -9.31
C MET A 69 -2.92 5.88 -8.05
N PRO A 70 -2.35 4.66 -8.06
CA PRO A 70 -1.66 4.14 -6.89
C PRO A 70 -0.45 5.02 -6.55
N VAL A 71 -0.42 5.53 -5.32
CA VAL A 71 0.71 6.25 -4.74
C VAL A 71 1.42 5.34 -3.76
N THR A 72 2.69 5.03 -4.00
CA THR A 72 3.55 4.27 -3.10
C THR A 72 4.52 5.20 -2.38
N LEU A 73 4.47 5.22 -1.05
CA LEU A 73 5.41 5.92 -0.19
C LEU A 73 6.31 4.90 0.50
N THR A 74 7.63 5.07 0.38
CA THR A 74 8.60 4.25 1.12
C THR A 74 9.13 5.04 2.31
N VAL A 75 8.78 4.55 3.51
CA VAL A 75 9.13 5.12 4.81
C VAL A 75 10.33 4.37 5.38
N CYS A 76 11.27 5.12 5.94
CA CYS A 76 12.42 4.55 6.61
C CYS A 76 12.01 3.86 7.92
N GLY A 77 12.60 2.70 8.16
CA GLY A 77 12.49 1.98 9.41
C GLY A 77 11.74 0.67 9.25
N LYS A 78 11.57 -0.02 10.37
CA LYS A 78 10.92 -1.32 10.46
C LYS A 78 9.89 -1.28 11.59
N PRO A 79 8.59 -1.27 11.28
CA PRO A 79 7.56 -1.22 12.30
C PRO A 79 7.60 -2.48 13.17
N ASP A 80 8.02 -2.32 14.41
CA ASP A 80 7.99 -3.38 15.40
C ASP A 80 6.83 -3.18 16.37
N TYR A 81 5.63 -3.56 15.93
CA TYR A 81 4.43 -3.40 16.74
C TYR A 81 4.21 -4.54 17.74
N THR A 82 3.31 -4.33 18.71
CA THR A 82 3.09 -5.25 19.84
C THR A 82 2.24 -6.48 19.48
N PHE A 83 1.45 -6.42 18.41
CA PHE A 83 0.60 -7.52 17.96
C PHE A 83 1.17 -8.19 16.71
N ILE A 84 0.93 -9.50 16.58
CA ILE A 84 1.51 -10.35 15.55
C ILE A 84 0.47 -11.32 15.00
N SER A 85 0.61 -11.68 13.72
CA SER A 85 -0.19 -12.73 13.08
C SER A 85 0.62 -13.47 12.03
N ASP A 86 0.45 -14.78 11.93
CA ASP A 86 1.01 -15.58 10.84
C ASP A 86 0.04 -15.58 9.66
N ILE A 87 0.49 -14.97 8.56
CA ILE A 87 -0.29 -14.80 7.34
C ILE A 87 0.14 -15.86 6.34
N ALA A 88 -0.83 -16.58 5.77
CA ALA A 88 -0.59 -17.59 4.76
C ALA A 88 -1.67 -17.57 3.66
N PHE A 89 -1.20 -17.55 2.41
CA PHE A 89 -2.02 -17.66 1.21
C PHE A 89 -1.44 -18.74 0.28
N ASN A 90 -2.33 -19.47 -0.40
CA ASN A 90 -1.94 -20.31 -1.53
C ASN A 90 -2.52 -19.69 -2.79
N LEU A 91 -1.66 -19.44 -3.77
CA LEU A 91 -2.02 -18.78 -5.03
C LEU A 91 -1.80 -19.71 -6.21
N THR A 92 -2.67 -19.59 -7.20
CA THR A 92 -2.41 -20.07 -8.55
C THR A 92 -1.78 -18.91 -9.33
N VAL A 93 -0.51 -19.06 -9.68
CA VAL A 93 0.29 -18.09 -10.43
C VAL A 93 0.41 -18.57 -11.86
N GLU A 94 -0.20 -17.83 -12.80
CA GLU A 94 -0.29 -18.25 -14.20
C GLU A 94 1.01 -17.99 -15.00
N SER A 95 1.77 -16.97 -14.60
CA SER A 95 3.02 -16.54 -15.24
C SER A 95 4.13 -16.33 -14.23
N SER A 96 5.35 -16.73 -14.58
CA SER A 96 6.53 -16.33 -13.83
C SER A 96 6.73 -14.81 -13.92
N GLY A 97 7.23 -14.21 -12.83
CA GLY A 97 7.39 -12.76 -12.74
C GLY A 97 6.17 -12.02 -12.19
N THR A 98 5.10 -12.73 -11.83
CA THR A 98 3.92 -12.12 -11.18
C THR A 98 4.32 -11.49 -9.85
N LYS A 99 3.99 -10.21 -9.68
CA LYS A 99 4.26 -9.47 -8.45
C LYS A 99 3.10 -9.63 -7.49
N VAL A 100 3.40 -10.08 -6.28
CA VAL A 100 2.42 -10.15 -5.20
C VAL A 100 2.74 -9.13 -4.12
N MET A 101 1.69 -8.54 -3.59
CA MET A 101 1.76 -7.60 -2.48
C MET A 101 0.65 -7.95 -1.50
N VAL A 102 0.99 -8.05 -0.22
CA VAL A 102 0.03 -8.28 0.85
C VAL A 102 0.03 -7.03 1.73
N ALA A 103 -1.14 -6.48 1.99
CA ALA A 103 -1.29 -5.25 2.75
C ALA A 103 -2.48 -5.33 3.70
N VAL A 104 -2.46 -4.49 4.73
CA VAL A 104 -3.59 -4.22 5.61
C VAL A 104 -4.06 -2.79 5.38
N GLN A 105 -5.37 -2.56 5.43
CA GLN A 105 -5.92 -1.22 5.32
C GLN A 105 -5.91 -0.54 6.70
N GLU A 106 -5.29 0.62 6.77
CA GLU A 106 -5.24 1.47 7.95
C GLU A 106 -5.95 2.79 7.67
N THR A 107 -6.27 3.53 8.74
CA THR A 107 -6.93 4.84 8.62
C THR A 107 -6.19 5.86 9.47
N TYR A 108 -5.79 6.96 8.84
CA TYR A 108 -5.20 8.11 9.51
C TYR A 108 -6.02 9.37 9.20
N ASN A 109 -6.50 10.07 10.23
CA ASN A 109 -7.34 11.26 10.08
C ASN A 109 -8.53 11.08 9.11
N GLY A 110 -9.09 9.87 9.00
CA GLY A 110 -10.18 9.56 8.06
C GLY A 110 -9.75 9.32 6.61
N LEU A 111 -8.46 9.36 6.31
CA LEU A 111 -7.88 8.86 5.06
C LEU A 111 -7.52 7.38 5.23
N ALA A 112 -8.05 6.53 4.36
CA ALA A 112 -7.64 5.13 4.30
C ALA A 112 -6.38 4.97 3.43
N TYR A 113 -5.43 4.16 3.88
CA TYR A 113 -4.25 3.76 3.11
C TYR A 113 -3.92 2.30 3.37
N TYR A 114 -3.16 1.67 2.48
CA TYR A 114 -2.68 0.31 2.64
C TYR A 114 -1.26 0.33 3.19
N ARG A 115 -1.03 -0.28 4.36
CA ARG A 115 0.32 -0.60 4.81
C ARG A 115 0.75 -1.94 4.22
N ILE A 116 1.81 -1.93 3.43
CA ILE A 116 2.39 -3.12 2.82
C ILE A 116 3.07 -3.94 3.90
N LEU A 117 2.67 -5.20 4.01
CA LEU A 117 3.19 -6.17 4.98
C LEU A 117 4.22 -7.11 4.33
N TYR A 118 4.03 -7.42 3.05
CA TYR A 118 4.88 -8.35 2.31
C TYR A 118 4.81 -8.09 0.81
N GLU A 119 5.94 -8.29 0.14
CA GLU A 119 6.04 -8.26 -1.32
C GLU A 119 6.97 -9.36 -1.83
N ALA A 120 6.61 -9.95 -2.97
CA ALA A 120 7.46 -10.90 -3.67
C ALA A 120 7.17 -10.92 -5.16
N THR A 121 8.11 -11.46 -5.92
CA THR A 121 7.89 -11.88 -7.30
C THR A 121 7.84 -13.40 -7.33
N LEU A 122 6.75 -13.97 -7.84
CA LEU A 122 6.50 -15.41 -7.81
C LEU A 122 6.73 -16.03 -9.19
N GLU A 123 7.15 -17.30 -9.16
CA GLU A 123 7.22 -18.16 -10.34
C GLU A 123 5.85 -18.81 -10.61
N LYS A 124 5.61 -19.21 -11.86
CA LYS A 124 4.40 -19.95 -12.25
C LYS A 124 4.21 -21.20 -11.39
N GLY A 125 2.98 -21.43 -10.91
CA GLY A 125 2.61 -22.65 -10.19
C GLY A 125 1.18 -22.64 -9.67
N ASP A 126 0.59 -23.82 -9.48
CA ASP A 126 -0.84 -23.93 -9.14
C ASP A 126 -1.14 -23.70 -7.65
N LYS A 127 -0.13 -23.86 -6.78
CA LYS A 127 -0.23 -23.72 -5.31
C LYS A 127 1.04 -23.10 -4.75
N VAL A 128 1.37 -21.89 -5.19
CA VAL A 128 2.52 -21.14 -4.68
C VAL A 128 2.18 -20.58 -3.29
N PRO A 129 2.92 -20.95 -2.23
CA PRO A 129 2.66 -20.45 -0.90
C PRO A 129 3.27 -19.06 -0.72
N VAL A 130 2.48 -18.14 -0.15
CA VAL A 130 2.94 -16.87 0.40
C VAL A 130 2.68 -16.96 1.90
N SER A 131 3.74 -17.07 2.70
CA SER A 131 3.63 -17.20 4.15
C SER A 131 4.67 -16.31 4.83
N PHE A 132 4.24 -15.52 5.81
CA PHE A 132 5.09 -14.62 6.57
C PHE A 132 4.41 -14.21 7.88
N THR A 133 5.18 -13.66 8.79
CA THR A 133 4.67 -13.15 10.07
C THR A 133 4.55 -11.62 9.98
N ALA A 134 3.35 -11.09 10.23
CA ALA A 134 3.05 -9.67 10.18
C ALA A 134 2.88 -9.06 11.56
N THR A 135 3.19 -7.77 11.69
CA THR A 135 2.97 -6.98 12.92
C THR A 135 1.87 -5.92 12.73
N SER A 136 1.16 -5.61 13.82
CA SER A 136 0.11 -4.60 13.88
C SER A 136 0.17 -3.79 15.17
N GLU A 137 -0.15 -2.50 15.09
CA GLU A 137 -0.31 -1.60 16.24
C GLU A 137 -1.57 -1.91 17.06
N THR A 138 -2.59 -2.48 16.43
CA THR A 138 -3.87 -2.82 17.06
C THR A 138 -4.08 -4.33 17.19
N GLU A 139 -4.71 -4.73 18.28
CA GLU A 139 -5.19 -6.10 18.50
C GLU A 139 -6.46 -6.37 17.71
N GLY A 140 -6.69 -7.63 17.37
CA GLY A 140 -7.98 -8.12 16.89
C GLY A 140 -7.94 -8.60 15.46
N THR A 141 -9.13 -8.79 14.90
CA THR A 141 -9.28 -9.28 13.53
C THR A 141 -9.16 -8.14 12.55
N GLN A 142 -8.26 -8.29 11.57
CA GLN A 142 -8.06 -7.31 10.51
C GLN A 142 -8.14 -7.98 9.13
N GLU A 143 -8.78 -7.30 8.18
CA GLU A 143 -8.82 -7.74 6.80
C GLU A 143 -7.46 -7.49 6.14
N VAL A 144 -6.83 -8.57 5.70
CA VAL A 144 -5.59 -8.55 4.92
C VAL A 144 -5.95 -8.75 3.45
N VAL A 145 -5.44 -7.88 2.61
CA VAL A 145 -5.70 -7.84 1.17
C VAL A 145 -4.46 -8.32 0.42
N LEU A 146 -4.63 -9.29 -0.47
CA LEU A 146 -3.60 -9.76 -1.38
C LEU A 146 -3.86 -9.22 -2.78
N PHE A 147 -2.84 -8.54 -3.31
CA PHE A 147 -2.77 -8.02 -4.65
C PHE A 147 -1.84 -8.88 -5.51
N SER A 148 -2.22 -9.10 -6.76
CA SER A 148 -1.41 -9.72 -7.81
C SER A 148 -1.37 -8.77 -9.00
N ASP A 149 -0.18 -8.35 -9.40
CA ASP A 149 0.05 -7.38 -10.48
C ASP A 149 -0.85 -6.12 -10.36
N GLY A 150 -1.05 -5.66 -9.13
CA GLY A 150 -1.86 -4.47 -8.79
C GLY A 150 -3.36 -4.73 -8.61
N ALA A 151 -3.87 -5.91 -8.99
CA ALA A 151 -5.28 -6.27 -8.80
C ALA A 151 -5.50 -7.02 -7.49
N VAL A 152 -6.58 -6.69 -6.77
CA VAL A 152 -7.01 -7.48 -5.61
C VAL A 152 -7.45 -8.87 -6.06
N VAL A 153 -6.80 -9.91 -5.56
CA VAL A 153 -7.15 -11.32 -5.87
C VAL A 153 -7.70 -12.05 -4.66
N LYS A 154 -7.42 -11.57 -3.44
CA LYS A 154 -7.99 -12.16 -2.21
C LYS A 154 -8.09 -11.13 -1.08
N ARG A 155 -9.12 -11.30 -0.25
CA ARG A 155 -9.31 -10.63 1.05
C ARG A 155 -9.54 -11.71 2.09
N GLN A 156 -8.87 -11.62 3.23
CA GLN A 156 -9.01 -12.60 4.28
C GLN A 156 -8.72 -11.97 5.65
N ASP A 157 -9.54 -12.33 6.62
CA ASP A 157 -9.39 -11.90 8.00
C ASP A 157 -8.31 -12.71 8.73
N PHE A 158 -7.42 -12.01 9.41
CA PHE A 158 -6.40 -12.58 10.29
C PHE A 158 -6.51 -11.99 11.69
N ALA A 159 -6.35 -12.83 12.71
CA ALA A 159 -6.32 -12.40 14.10
C ALA A 159 -4.90 -11.98 14.49
N PHE A 160 -4.74 -10.72 14.86
CA PHE A 160 -3.52 -10.18 15.45
C PHE A 160 -3.63 -10.24 16.97
N THR A 161 -2.70 -10.97 17.60
CA THR A 161 -2.66 -11.18 19.06
C THR A 161 -1.36 -10.65 19.63
N ALA A 162 -1.34 -10.35 20.93
CA ALA A 162 -0.13 -9.86 21.59
C ALA A 162 1.05 -10.83 21.39
N LYS A 163 2.24 -10.29 21.11
CA LYS A 163 3.48 -11.08 21.08
C LYS A 163 3.65 -11.81 22.42
N ALA A 164 3.96 -13.10 22.36
CA ALA A 164 4.35 -13.84 23.56
C ALA A 164 5.60 -13.19 24.16
N SER A 165 5.55 -12.87 25.46
CA SER A 165 6.66 -12.30 26.23
C SER A 165 7.74 -13.33 26.53
#